data_AF-A0A848XDD2-F1
#
_entry.id   AF-A0A848XDD2-F1
#
_cell.length_a   1.000
_cell.length_b   1.000
_cell.length_c   1.000
_cell.angle_alpha   90.00
_cell.angle_beta   90.00
_cell.angle_gamma   90.00
#
_symmetry.space_group_name_H-M   'P 1'
#
loop_
_entity.id
_entity.type
_entity.pdbx_description
1 polymer ?
#
loop_
_entity_poly.entity_id
_entity_poly.type
_entity_poly.pdbx_seq_one_letter_code
_entity_poly.pdbx_strand_id
1 'polypeptide(L)'
;MLLVAGLLVAMGLVAGYMEVSERADRMLALRQGPPAAVALQDFSHMRNTGPADEVRVFAEVDLSDPLILPLRGSDPEQRAYVVPLFPVSAEGAEVISSQIQGGDGQSAEVITDMAIIAQDKPPALGVLVFILPAYVETVRDTSMLLAERYGEGRFGEVVELNGESTSASAFQRMIDGAFAAKNLTLIDGYLAIAPYAEGRLAALSAPRVTGSHRILYAVALFLVVIAAVVSLREGSARRRAAANAAPRPPAETIYSDFPSSDPRFQAIPTQEEIAQAHKVNAAPKPIRFQLALNWLGRQAGAAQIMLRNRRPHREDEAL
;
A
#
# COMPACT_ATOMS: atom_id res chain seq x y z
N MET A 1 -7.38 -4.73 -28.70
CA MET A 1 -7.22 -3.38 -28.14
C MET A 1 -8.24 -3.07 -27.05
N LEU A 2 -9.56 -3.10 -27.31
CA LEU A 2 -10.58 -2.76 -26.30
C LEU A 2 -10.51 -3.61 -25.01
N LEU A 3 -10.27 -4.92 -25.12
CA LEU A 3 -10.14 -5.80 -23.96
C LEU A 3 -8.94 -5.43 -23.07
N VAL A 4 -7.77 -5.18 -23.68
CA VAL A 4 -6.56 -4.77 -22.97
C VAL A 4 -6.74 -3.41 -22.28
N ALA A 5 -7.37 -2.46 -22.96
CA ALA A 5 -7.70 -1.16 -22.37
C ALA A 5 -8.67 -1.30 -21.20
N GLY A 6 -9.69 -2.16 -21.32
CA GLY A 6 -10.62 -2.47 -20.23
C GLY A 6 -9.91 -3.09 -19.02
N LEU A 7 -8.99 -4.03 -19.25
CA LEU A 7 -8.19 -4.66 -18.19
C LEU A 7 -7.32 -3.64 -17.45
N LEU A 8 -6.66 -2.74 -18.18
CA LEU A 8 -5.85 -1.66 -17.59
C LEU A 8 -6.66 -0.75 -16.69
N VAL A 9 -7.85 -0.33 -17.15
CA VAL A 9 -8.75 0.52 -16.36
C VAL A 9 -9.22 -0.23 -15.12
N ALA A 10 -9.59 -1.51 -15.24
CA ALA A 10 -10.00 -2.32 -14.10
C ALA A 10 -8.86 -2.48 -13.06
N MET A 11 -7.64 -2.75 -13.50
CA MET A 11 -6.48 -2.84 -12.61
C MET A 11 -6.18 -1.51 -11.91
N GLY A 12 -6.26 -0.39 -12.64
CA GLY A 12 -6.09 0.95 -12.05
C GLY A 12 -7.16 1.28 -11.01
N LEU A 13 -8.42 0.89 -11.26
CA LEU A 13 -9.52 1.06 -10.29
C LEU A 13 -9.32 0.22 -9.04
N VAL A 14 -8.92 -1.05 -9.18
CA VAL A 14 -8.64 -1.93 -8.03
C VAL A 14 -7.48 -1.37 -7.21
N ALA A 15 -6.40 -0.94 -7.87
CA ALA A 15 -5.26 -0.33 -7.20
C ALA A 15 -5.63 0.92 -6.40
N GLY A 16 -6.34 1.85 -7.04
CA GLY A 16 -6.79 3.09 -6.40
C GLY A 16 -7.77 2.80 -5.26
N TYR A 17 -8.62 1.78 -5.40
CA TYR A 17 -9.51 1.36 -4.31
C TYR A 17 -8.73 0.86 -3.10
N MET A 18 -7.72 0.01 -3.30
CA MET A 18 -6.88 -0.50 -2.21
C MET A 18 -6.16 0.64 -1.47
N GLU A 19 -5.57 1.59 -2.20
CA GLU A 19 -4.89 2.74 -1.60
C GLU A 19 -5.86 3.64 -0.80
N VAL A 20 -7.05 3.90 -1.35
CA VAL A 20 -8.09 4.69 -0.65
C VAL A 20 -8.58 3.95 0.59
N SER A 21 -8.73 2.62 0.54
CA SER A 21 -9.09 1.81 1.70
C SER A 21 -8.03 1.89 2.79
N GLU A 22 -6.76 1.61 2.49
CA GLU A 22 -5.64 1.70 3.44
C GLU A 22 -5.53 3.11 4.07
N ARG A 23 -5.80 4.15 3.29
CA ARG A 23 -5.81 5.53 3.80
C ARG A 23 -7.02 5.78 4.70
N ALA A 24 -8.19 5.26 4.35
CA ALA A 24 -9.39 5.36 5.18
C ALA A 24 -9.19 4.64 6.51
N ASP A 25 -8.60 3.45 6.50
CA ASP A 25 -8.31 2.65 7.68
C ASP A 25 -7.33 3.35 8.62
N ARG A 26 -6.25 3.94 8.10
CA ARG A 26 -5.32 4.77 8.90
C ARG A 26 -5.97 6.02 9.48
N MET A 27 -6.84 6.69 8.72
CA MET A 27 -7.59 7.83 9.22
C MET A 27 -8.59 7.42 10.31
N LEU A 28 -9.19 6.23 10.19
CA LEU A 28 -10.05 5.67 11.23
C LEU A 28 -9.24 5.33 12.48
N ALA A 29 -8.09 4.71 12.32
CA ALA A 29 -7.18 4.36 13.40
C ALA A 29 -6.72 5.61 14.18
N LEU A 30 -6.31 6.68 13.48
CA LEU A 30 -5.97 7.96 14.09
C LEU A 30 -7.10 8.55 14.95
N ARG A 31 -8.37 8.31 14.57
CA ARG A 31 -9.55 8.77 15.32
C ARG A 31 -9.90 7.90 16.51
N GLN A 32 -9.75 6.57 16.39
CA GLN A 32 -10.10 5.61 17.44
C GLN A 32 -9.03 5.52 18.54
N GLY A 33 -7.80 5.94 18.25
CA GLY A 33 -6.68 5.76 19.17
C GLY A 33 -6.01 4.39 18.99
N PRO A 34 -4.92 4.13 19.73
CA PRO A 34 -4.23 2.84 19.68
C PRO A 34 -5.13 1.72 20.25
N PRO A 35 -4.97 0.47 19.78
CA PRO A 35 -5.64 -0.68 20.39
C PRO A 35 -5.23 -0.86 21.85
N ALA A 36 -6.03 -1.60 22.62
CA ALA A 36 -5.69 -1.93 24.01
C ALA A 36 -4.44 -2.82 24.05
N ALA A 37 -3.52 -2.52 24.98
CA ALA A 37 -2.33 -3.32 25.19
C ALA A 37 -2.69 -4.69 25.78
N VAL A 38 -2.09 -5.76 25.26
CA VAL A 38 -2.27 -7.13 25.78
C VAL A 38 -0.92 -7.82 25.95
N ALA A 39 -0.82 -8.81 26.85
CA ALA A 39 0.38 -9.61 26.92
C ALA A 39 0.60 -10.39 25.62
N LEU A 40 1.85 -10.55 25.19
CA LEU A 40 2.20 -11.17 23.92
C LEU A 40 1.61 -12.59 23.77
N GLN A 41 1.61 -13.37 24.85
CA GLN A 41 1.04 -14.73 24.87
C GLN A 41 -0.49 -14.77 24.68
N ASP A 42 -1.19 -13.67 24.96
CA ASP A 42 -2.64 -13.57 24.82
C ASP A 42 -3.06 -12.91 23.50
N PHE A 43 -2.09 -12.49 22.69
CA PHE A 43 -2.33 -11.77 21.45
C PHE A 43 -3.06 -12.65 20.42
N SER A 44 -4.12 -12.08 19.84
CA SER A 44 -4.83 -12.64 18.71
C SER A 44 -4.97 -11.60 17.61
N HIS A 45 -4.46 -11.91 16.41
CA HIS A 45 -4.56 -11.03 15.23
C HIS A 45 -6.01 -10.73 14.80
N MET A 46 -7.01 -11.47 15.28
CA MET A 46 -8.41 -11.15 14.97
C MET A 46 -9.03 -10.18 15.99
N ARG A 47 -8.49 -10.08 17.20
CA ARG A 47 -9.11 -9.35 18.32
C ARG A 47 -8.28 -8.16 18.81
N ASN A 48 -6.97 -8.18 18.58
CA ASN A 48 -6.01 -7.27 19.21
C ASN A 48 -5.28 -6.38 18.19
N THR A 49 -5.79 -6.30 16.97
CA THR A 49 -5.29 -5.42 15.90
C THR A 49 -6.24 -4.26 15.66
N GLY A 50 -5.67 -3.07 15.46
CA GLY A 50 -6.43 -1.88 15.06
C GLY A 50 -6.77 -1.86 13.57
N PRO A 51 -7.54 -0.86 13.09
CA PRO A 51 -7.95 -0.76 11.68
C PRO A 51 -6.79 -0.72 10.69
N ALA A 52 -5.65 -0.17 11.09
CA ALA A 52 -4.45 -0.07 10.27
C ALA A 52 -3.40 -1.16 10.60
N ASP A 53 -3.87 -2.35 10.96
CA ASP A 53 -3.04 -3.49 11.43
C ASP A 53 -2.13 -3.13 12.62
N GLU A 54 -2.55 -2.13 13.40
CA GLU A 54 -1.80 -1.66 14.56
C GLU A 54 -1.81 -2.71 15.65
N VAL A 55 -0.68 -2.89 16.33
CA VAL A 55 -0.56 -3.80 17.47
C VAL A 55 0.01 -3.05 18.65
N ARG A 56 -0.50 -3.41 19.83
CA ARG A 56 0.00 -2.94 21.12
C ARG A 56 0.13 -4.12 22.06
N VAL A 57 1.35 -4.50 22.37
CA VAL A 57 1.61 -5.70 23.20
C VAL A 57 2.65 -5.43 24.27
N PHE A 58 2.49 -6.08 25.42
CA PHE A 58 3.56 -6.22 26.39
C PHE A 58 4.36 -7.48 26.07
N ALA A 59 5.69 -7.35 26.06
CA ALA A 59 6.59 -8.47 25.83
C ALA A 59 7.86 -8.29 26.67
N GLU A 60 8.57 -9.40 26.87
CA GLU A 60 9.94 -9.34 27.36
C GLU A 60 10.90 -9.40 26.17
N VAL A 61 11.86 -8.49 26.16
CA VAL A 61 12.83 -8.35 25.06
C VAL A 61 14.25 -8.50 25.56
N ASP A 62 15.01 -9.33 24.86
CA ASP A 62 16.45 -9.42 25.07
C ASP A 62 17.16 -8.51 24.07
N LEU A 63 17.58 -7.34 24.56
CA LEU A 63 18.31 -6.35 23.79
C LEU A 63 19.81 -6.58 23.71
N SER A 64 20.35 -7.56 24.45
CA SER A 64 21.79 -7.77 24.57
C SER A 64 22.43 -8.35 23.30
N ASP A 65 21.65 -9.08 22.50
CA ASP A 65 22.14 -9.78 21.31
C ASP A 65 21.12 -9.76 20.15
N PRO A 66 20.83 -8.58 19.57
CA PRO A 66 19.92 -8.46 18.44
C PRO A 66 20.48 -9.17 17.20
N LEU A 67 19.62 -9.83 16.43
CA LEU A 67 19.99 -10.45 15.17
C LEU A 67 20.09 -9.39 14.07
N ILE A 68 21.21 -9.32 13.38
CA ILE A 68 21.42 -8.37 12.28
C ILE A 68 21.36 -9.12 10.96
N LEU A 69 20.32 -8.84 10.16
CA LEU A 69 20.07 -9.49 8.88
C LEU A 69 20.35 -8.54 7.72
N PRO A 70 21.05 -8.98 6.66
CA PRO A 70 21.16 -8.21 5.43
C PRO A 70 19.80 -8.16 4.72
N LEU A 71 19.35 -6.98 4.35
CA LEU A 71 18.13 -6.83 3.55
C LEU A 71 18.44 -7.11 2.07
N ARG A 72 17.76 -8.09 1.48
CA ARG A 72 17.86 -8.36 0.04
C ARG A 72 17.02 -7.32 -0.71
N GLY A 73 17.67 -6.35 -1.35
CA GLY A 73 16.99 -5.27 -2.05
C GLY A 73 17.94 -4.39 -2.88
N SER A 74 17.51 -3.17 -3.19
CA SER A 74 18.27 -2.19 -3.98
C SER A 74 19.46 -1.58 -3.25
N ASP A 75 19.50 -1.68 -1.92
CA ASP A 75 20.55 -1.11 -1.08
C ASP A 75 21.26 -2.24 -0.31
N PRO A 76 22.50 -2.61 -0.69
CA PRO A 76 23.25 -3.69 -0.03
C PRO A 76 23.71 -3.32 1.39
N GLU A 77 23.63 -2.05 1.77
CA GLU A 77 24.05 -1.56 3.08
C GLU A 77 22.90 -1.54 4.09
N GLN A 78 21.65 -1.68 3.63
CA GLN A 78 20.51 -1.80 4.53
C GLN A 78 20.58 -3.09 5.37
N ARG A 79 20.24 -2.93 6.65
CA ARG A 79 20.20 -4.01 7.64
C ARG A 79 18.86 -4.00 8.36
N ALA A 80 18.34 -5.19 8.63
CA ALA A 80 17.23 -5.39 9.54
C ALA A 80 17.77 -5.86 10.88
N TYR A 81 17.38 -5.19 11.95
CA TYR A 81 17.64 -5.62 13.32
C TYR A 81 16.41 -6.37 13.80
N VAL A 82 16.60 -7.61 14.22
CA VAL A 82 15.54 -8.50 14.65
C VAL A 82 15.77 -8.84 16.12
N VAL A 83 14.83 -8.42 16.97
CA VAL A 83 14.86 -8.67 18.41
C VAL A 83 13.82 -9.74 18.74
N PRO A 84 14.19 -10.85 19.40
CA PRO A 84 13.23 -11.86 19.82
C PRO A 84 12.28 -11.30 20.89
N LEU A 85 10.99 -11.60 20.75
CA LEU A 85 9.97 -11.25 21.73
C LEU A 85 9.57 -12.51 22.51
N PHE A 86 9.74 -12.46 23.82
CA PHE A 86 9.40 -13.54 24.74
C PHE A 86 8.06 -13.27 25.44
N PRO A 87 7.37 -14.33 25.91
CA PRO A 87 6.18 -14.17 26.73
C PRO A 87 6.50 -13.34 27.97
N VAL A 88 5.52 -12.58 28.44
CA VAL A 88 5.61 -11.86 29.72
C VAL A 88 5.62 -12.89 30.83
N SER A 89 6.69 -12.92 31.64
CA SER A 89 6.82 -13.80 32.79
C SER A 89 5.91 -13.37 33.94
N ALA A 90 5.86 -14.15 35.02
CA ALA A 90 5.12 -13.75 36.21
C ALA A 90 5.70 -12.47 36.82
N GLU A 91 7.03 -12.39 36.87
CA GLU A 91 7.78 -11.21 37.31
C GLU A 91 7.49 -10.01 36.42
N GLY A 92 7.50 -10.19 35.10
CA GLY A 92 7.15 -9.11 34.17
C GLY A 92 5.70 -8.65 34.30
N ALA A 93 4.77 -9.56 34.58
CA ALA A 93 3.37 -9.21 34.82
C ALA A 93 3.18 -8.39 36.11
N GLU A 94 3.93 -8.71 37.17
CA GLU A 94 3.94 -7.91 38.41
C GLU A 94 4.45 -6.49 38.12
N VAL A 95 5.55 -6.35 37.37
CA VAL A 95 6.10 -5.06 36.94
C VAL A 95 5.05 -4.23 36.19
N ILE A 96 4.38 -4.82 35.18
CA ILE A 96 3.32 -4.14 34.42
C ILE A 96 2.18 -3.70 35.33
N SER A 97 1.72 -4.58 36.23
CA SER A 97 0.61 -4.30 37.12
C SER A 97 0.90 -3.15 38.09
N SER A 98 2.15 -3.05 38.58
CA SER A 98 2.59 -1.98 39.48
C SER A 98 2.61 -0.61 38.80
N GLN A 99 3.05 -0.57 37.54
CA GLN A 99 3.17 0.67 36.78
C GLN A 99 1.81 1.18 36.31
N ILE A 100 0.92 0.29 35.85
CA ILE A 100 -0.44 0.65 35.40
C ILE A 100 -1.26 1.24 36.56
N GLN A 101 -1.01 0.80 37.80
CA GLN A 101 -1.70 1.32 38.98
C GLN A 101 -1.22 2.72 39.41
N GLY A 102 -0.30 3.35 38.66
CA GLY A 102 0.16 4.69 38.94
C GLY A 102 1.05 4.78 40.18
N GLY A 103 1.76 3.69 40.52
CA GLY A 103 2.88 3.78 41.44
C GLY A 103 3.87 4.84 40.93
N ASP A 104 4.50 5.59 41.84
CA ASP A 104 5.22 6.85 41.62
C ASP A 104 6.44 6.81 40.67
N GLY A 105 6.51 5.87 39.72
CA GLY A 105 7.54 5.77 38.70
C GLY A 105 8.92 5.50 39.26
N GLN A 106 9.04 5.23 40.57
CA GLN A 106 10.25 4.66 41.13
C GLN A 106 10.30 3.23 40.62
N SER A 107 10.99 3.06 39.50
CA SER A 107 11.43 1.77 38.98
C SER A 107 11.89 0.98 40.20
N ALA A 108 11.11 -0.03 40.57
CA ALA A 108 11.61 -1.03 41.48
C ALA A 108 12.81 -1.60 40.73
N GLU A 109 14.00 -1.16 41.11
CA GLU A 109 15.25 -1.77 40.72
C GLU A 109 15.19 -3.14 41.38
N VAL A 110 14.45 -4.05 40.76
CA VAL A 110 14.47 -5.46 41.08
C VAL A 110 15.87 -5.85 40.68
N ILE A 111 16.78 -5.79 41.65
CA ILE A 111 18.13 -6.33 41.53
C ILE A 111 17.94 -7.84 41.42
N THR A 112 17.53 -8.27 40.23
CA THR A 112 17.58 -9.66 39.83
C THR A 112 19.06 -9.93 39.65
N ASP A 113 19.62 -10.88 40.39
CA ASP A 113 21.00 -11.32 40.17
C ASP A 113 21.16 -11.73 38.68
N MET A 114 21.61 -10.79 37.84
CA MET A 114 21.69 -10.88 36.37
C MET A 114 22.57 -12.05 35.89
N ALA A 115 23.28 -12.72 36.80
CA ALA A 115 24.18 -13.82 36.50
C ALA A 115 23.47 -15.14 36.15
N ILE A 116 22.14 -15.24 36.27
CA ILE A 116 21.36 -16.45 35.92
C ILE A 116 20.35 -16.19 34.81
N ILE A 117 20.67 -15.28 33.88
CA ILE A 117 19.94 -15.19 32.62
C ILE A 117 20.59 -16.15 31.61
N ALA A 118 19.77 -17.06 31.05
CA ALA A 118 19.97 -17.81 29.80
C ALA A 118 20.78 -19.11 29.79
N GLN A 119 20.23 -20.18 30.39
CA GLN A 119 20.33 -21.50 29.75
C GLN A 119 19.00 -22.04 29.20
N ASP A 120 17.85 -21.47 29.59
CA ASP A 120 16.55 -21.99 29.17
C ASP A 120 15.58 -20.83 28.84
N LYS A 121 15.81 -20.17 27.70
CA LYS A 121 14.84 -19.19 27.17
C LYS A 121 13.67 -19.94 26.54
N PRO A 122 12.41 -19.56 26.81
CA PRO A 122 11.27 -20.17 26.14
C PRO A 122 11.31 -19.85 24.64
N PRO A 123 10.55 -20.59 23.83
CA PRO A 123 10.35 -20.22 22.43
C PRO A 123 9.84 -18.77 22.33
N ALA A 124 10.47 -17.99 21.44
CA ALA A 124 10.01 -16.64 21.15
C ALA A 124 8.63 -16.72 20.50
N LEU A 125 7.72 -15.84 20.93
CA LEU A 125 6.36 -15.75 20.39
C LEU A 125 6.25 -14.73 19.26
N GLY A 126 7.27 -13.87 19.12
CA GLY A 126 7.30 -12.82 18.12
C GLY A 126 8.70 -12.30 17.86
N VAL A 127 8.78 -11.35 16.94
CA VAL A 127 9.99 -10.63 16.60
C VAL A 127 9.68 -9.14 16.40
N LEU A 128 10.57 -8.30 16.89
CA LEU A 128 10.58 -6.87 16.56
C LEU A 128 11.53 -6.66 15.39
N VAL A 129 11.09 -5.98 14.34
CA VAL A 129 11.89 -5.76 13.13
C VAL A 129 12.11 -4.28 12.91
N PHE A 130 13.35 -3.82 13.07
CA PHE A 130 13.78 -2.48 12.71
C PHE A 130 14.50 -2.50 11.39
N ILE A 131 14.02 -1.71 10.42
CA ILE A 131 14.72 -1.47 9.17
C ILE A 131 15.44 -0.13 9.29
N LEU A 132 16.77 -0.18 9.42
CA LEU A 132 17.58 1.02 9.57
C LEU A 132 18.24 1.39 8.23
N PRO A 133 18.35 2.69 7.91
CA PRO A 133 19.11 3.13 6.75
C PRO A 133 20.60 2.85 6.95
N ALA A 134 21.29 2.60 5.83
CA ALA A 134 22.71 2.24 5.74
C ALA A 134 23.66 3.12 6.58
N TYR A 135 23.35 4.40 6.70
CA TYR A 135 24.22 5.41 7.31
C TYR A 135 24.08 5.54 8.83
N VAL A 136 23.18 4.78 9.48
CA VAL A 136 23.08 4.77 10.95
C VAL A 136 24.17 3.83 11.48
N GLU A 137 25.39 4.35 11.48
CA GLU A 137 26.63 3.58 11.65
C GLU A 137 26.77 2.93 13.04
N THR A 138 25.86 3.19 13.98
CA THR A 138 25.71 2.39 15.20
C THR A 138 24.46 2.83 15.94
N VAL A 139 23.37 2.05 15.88
CA VAL A 139 22.46 2.02 17.04
C VAL A 139 23.21 1.29 18.13
N ARG A 140 24.08 2.03 18.84
CA ARG A 140 24.83 1.53 20.00
C ARG A 140 23.90 1.21 21.16
N ASP A 141 22.71 1.79 21.15
CA ASP A 141 21.73 1.64 22.19
C ASP A 141 20.37 1.32 21.58
N THR A 142 20.07 0.03 21.49
CA THR A 142 18.76 -0.48 21.06
C THR A 142 17.63 -0.04 21.99
N SER A 143 17.95 0.42 23.21
CA SER A 143 16.93 0.97 24.12
C SER A 143 16.32 2.28 23.60
N MET A 144 17.05 3.05 22.77
CA MET A 144 16.49 4.24 22.10
C MET A 144 15.39 3.91 21.09
N LEU A 145 15.31 2.65 20.66
CA LEU A 145 14.31 2.19 19.70
C LEU A 145 13.01 1.73 20.36
N LEU A 146 12.99 1.60 21.69
CA LEU A 146 11.82 1.17 22.44
C LEU A 146 11.17 2.38 23.10
N ALA A 147 9.89 2.59 22.81
CA ALA A 147 9.17 3.78 23.24
C ALA A 147 8.91 3.81 24.77
N GLU A 148 8.72 2.65 25.40
CA GLU A 148 8.32 2.60 26.81
C GLU A 148 8.82 1.32 27.50
N ARG A 149 9.65 1.51 28.53
CA ARG A 149 10.23 0.45 29.35
C ARG A 149 9.54 0.47 30.72
N TYR A 150 9.11 -0.70 31.17
CA TYR A 150 8.39 -0.86 32.43
C TYR A 150 9.30 -1.38 33.54
N GLY A 151 10.33 -2.17 33.20
CA GLY A 151 11.30 -2.71 34.14
C GLY A 151 12.02 -3.92 33.57
N GLU A 152 12.58 -4.76 34.46
CA GLU A 152 13.19 -6.04 34.10
C GLU A 152 12.24 -7.19 34.44
N GLY A 153 12.14 -8.13 33.51
CA GLY A 153 11.42 -9.39 33.65
C GLY A 153 12.40 -10.56 33.70
N ARG A 154 11.89 -11.78 33.53
CA ARG A 154 12.72 -12.99 33.64
C ARG A 154 13.64 -13.20 32.44
N PHE A 155 13.21 -12.81 31.25
CA PHE A 155 13.88 -13.07 29.98
C PHE A 155 14.51 -11.82 29.36
N GLY A 156 14.31 -10.66 29.96
CA GLY A 156 14.84 -9.39 29.49
C GLY A 156 14.01 -8.20 29.99
N GLU A 157 14.08 -7.09 29.27
CA GLU A 157 13.33 -5.89 29.63
C GLU A 157 11.84 -6.07 29.32
N VAL A 158 10.97 -5.68 30.25
CA VAL A 158 9.53 -5.65 30.03
C VAL A 158 9.19 -4.35 29.34
N VAL A 159 8.65 -4.45 28.15
CA VAL A 159 8.41 -3.29 27.28
C VAL A 159 7.02 -3.32 26.69
N GLU A 160 6.46 -2.12 26.50
CA GLU A 160 5.25 -1.96 25.72
C GLU A 160 5.63 -1.63 24.27
N LEU A 161 5.25 -2.52 23.37
CA LEU A 161 5.54 -2.41 21.96
C LEU A 161 4.33 -1.86 21.23
N ASN A 162 4.53 -0.71 20.59
CA ASN A 162 3.57 -0.07 19.71
C ASN A 162 4.10 -0.09 18.28
N GLY A 163 3.31 -0.64 17.36
CA GLY A 163 3.72 -0.75 15.97
C GLY A 163 2.63 -1.28 15.07
N GLU A 164 3.07 -1.82 13.94
CA GLU A 164 2.23 -2.48 12.96
C GLU A 164 2.60 -3.96 12.85
N SER A 165 1.59 -4.81 12.73
CA SER A 165 1.75 -6.21 12.35
C SER A 165 2.30 -6.29 10.92
N THR A 166 3.53 -6.75 10.76
CA THR A 166 4.12 -6.96 9.43
C THR A 166 4.06 -8.43 9.04
N SER A 167 3.87 -8.71 7.75
CA SER A 167 4.04 -10.07 7.25
C SER A 167 5.50 -10.46 7.36
N ALA A 168 5.79 -11.46 8.20
CA ALA A 168 7.13 -12.01 8.31
C ALA A 168 7.59 -12.74 7.05
N SER A 169 6.70 -13.03 6.09
CA SER A 169 6.98 -13.88 4.92
C SER A 169 8.21 -13.45 4.10
N ALA A 170 8.47 -12.15 3.99
CA ALA A 170 9.65 -11.63 3.27
C ALA A 170 10.98 -11.98 3.97
N PHE A 171 10.96 -12.08 5.31
CA PHE A 171 12.14 -12.29 6.15
C PHE A 171 12.19 -13.67 6.80
N GLN A 172 11.11 -14.44 6.73
CA GLN A 172 10.90 -15.67 7.50
C GLN A 172 12.09 -16.62 7.40
N ARG A 173 12.51 -16.97 6.17
CA ARG A 173 13.67 -17.86 5.96
C ARG A 173 14.98 -17.34 6.56
N MET A 174 15.19 -16.02 6.59
CA MET A 174 16.40 -15.42 7.17
C MET A 174 16.31 -15.37 8.69
N ILE A 175 15.12 -15.05 9.22
CA ILE A 175 14.83 -15.07 10.65
C ILE A 175 15.01 -16.48 11.20
N ASP A 176 14.38 -17.49 10.60
CA ASP A 176 14.47 -18.89 11.04
C ASP A 176 15.93 -19.38 11.05
N GLY A 177 16.69 -19.06 10.00
CA GLY A 177 18.11 -19.40 9.92
C GLY A 177 18.96 -18.70 11.00
N ALA A 178 18.66 -17.45 11.32
CA ALA A 178 19.37 -16.69 12.34
C ALA A 178 19.01 -17.14 13.76
N PHE A 179 17.75 -17.48 14.02
CA PHE A 179 17.30 -18.07 15.29
C PHE A 179 17.96 -19.43 15.51
N ALA A 180 17.97 -20.30 14.50
CA ALA A 180 18.66 -21.58 14.56
C ALA A 180 20.16 -21.42 14.86
N ALA A 181 20.82 -20.44 14.24
CA ALA A 181 22.24 -20.15 14.48
C ALA A 181 22.54 -19.69 15.92
N LYS A 182 21.57 -19.09 16.62
CA LYS A 182 21.66 -18.67 18.02
C LYS A 182 21.12 -19.70 19.02
N ASN A 183 20.72 -20.89 18.56
CA ASN A 183 20.02 -21.89 19.37
C ASN A 183 18.73 -21.34 20.03
N LEU A 184 18.06 -20.41 19.34
CA LEU A 184 16.75 -19.90 19.75
C LEU A 184 15.66 -20.64 18.99
N THR A 185 14.51 -20.84 19.62
CA THR A 185 13.32 -21.40 19.00
C THR A 185 12.29 -20.29 18.80
N LEU A 186 11.57 -20.35 17.69
CA LEU A 186 10.51 -19.40 17.31
C LEU A 186 9.26 -20.22 17.02
N ILE A 187 8.10 -19.81 17.53
CA ILE A 187 6.86 -20.54 17.28
C ILE A 187 6.40 -20.38 15.82
N ASP A 188 5.61 -21.34 15.34
CA ASP A 188 4.89 -21.18 14.08
C ASP A 188 3.86 -20.05 14.18
N GLY A 189 3.78 -19.21 13.15
CA GLY A 189 2.84 -18.08 13.12
C GLY A 189 3.17 -16.95 14.11
N TYR A 190 4.45 -16.83 14.50
CA TYR A 190 4.94 -15.75 15.36
C TYR A 190 4.50 -14.35 14.88
N LEU A 191 4.31 -13.44 15.84
CA LEU A 191 3.97 -12.05 15.55
C LEU A 191 5.22 -11.27 15.15
N ALA A 192 5.25 -10.69 13.95
CA ALA A 192 6.30 -9.74 13.57
C ALA A 192 5.78 -8.30 13.71
N ILE A 193 6.48 -7.49 14.49
CA ILE A 193 6.10 -6.10 14.78
C ILE A 193 7.12 -5.16 14.14
N ALA A 194 6.63 -4.22 13.34
CA ALA A 194 7.40 -3.06 12.88
C ALA A 194 7.05 -1.87 13.79
N PRO A 195 7.93 -1.47 14.73
CA PRO A 195 7.61 -0.43 15.70
C PRO A 195 7.58 0.96 15.07
N TYR A 196 6.81 1.86 15.67
CA TYR A 196 6.71 3.25 15.24
C TYR A 196 7.88 4.09 15.77
N ALA A 197 9.01 4.06 15.06
CA ALA A 197 10.24 4.77 15.46
C ALA A 197 10.05 6.28 15.70
N GLU A 198 9.23 6.95 14.88
CA GLU A 198 8.92 8.38 15.01
C GLU A 198 7.61 8.65 15.77
N GLY A 199 7.06 7.62 16.41
CA GLY A 199 5.76 7.64 17.06
C GLY A 199 4.58 7.36 16.12
N ARG A 200 3.46 6.98 16.73
CA ARG A 200 2.25 6.50 16.04
C ARG A 200 1.69 7.51 15.03
N LEU A 201 1.61 8.79 15.40
CA LEU A 201 1.01 9.82 14.54
C LEU A 201 1.83 10.03 13.26
N ALA A 202 3.16 10.06 13.37
CA ALA A 202 4.05 10.18 12.22
C ALA A 202 3.91 8.96 11.29
N ALA A 203 3.95 7.75 11.85
CA ALA A 203 3.83 6.52 11.07
C ALA A 203 2.50 6.41 10.31
N LEU A 204 1.37 6.72 10.96
CA LEU A 204 0.05 6.61 10.34
C LEU A 204 -0.23 7.74 9.32
N SER A 205 0.41 8.90 9.46
CA SER A 205 0.24 10.03 8.54
C SER A 205 1.18 9.98 7.33
N ALA A 206 2.30 9.26 7.42
CA ALA A 206 3.26 9.14 6.33
C ALA A 206 2.65 8.45 5.08
N PRO A 207 2.89 8.96 3.87
CA PRO A 207 2.47 8.26 2.65
C PRO A 207 3.25 6.95 2.51
N ARG A 208 2.53 5.82 2.43
CA ARG A 208 3.15 4.52 2.16
C ARG A 208 3.20 4.27 0.68
N VAL A 209 4.41 4.12 0.16
CA VAL A 209 4.61 3.61 -1.20
C VAL A 209 4.53 2.10 -1.13
N THR A 210 3.34 1.54 -1.23
CA THR A 210 3.16 0.08 -1.29
C THR A 210 3.82 -0.46 -2.56
N GLY A 211 4.52 -1.60 -2.45
CA GLY A 211 5.23 -2.23 -3.58
C GLY A 211 4.31 -2.58 -4.77
N SER A 212 2.99 -2.64 -4.53
CA SER A 212 1.94 -2.79 -5.54
C SER A 212 2.03 -1.72 -6.64
N HIS A 213 2.44 -0.48 -6.32
CA HIS A 213 2.63 0.58 -7.29
C HIS A 213 3.65 0.18 -8.36
N ARG A 214 4.78 -0.42 -7.97
CA ARG A 214 5.81 -0.86 -8.92
C ARG A 214 5.29 -1.94 -9.86
N ILE A 215 4.51 -2.89 -9.34
CA ILE A 215 3.89 -3.95 -10.15
C ILE A 215 2.90 -3.35 -11.13
N LEU A 216 2.05 -2.42 -10.69
CA LEU A 216 1.07 -1.75 -11.55
C LEU A 216 1.75 -0.93 -12.65
N TYR A 217 2.82 -0.19 -12.32
CA TYR A 217 3.61 0.52 -13.33
C TYR A 217 4.27 -0.44 -14.32
N ALA A 218 4.81 -1.57 -13.85
CA ALA A 218 5.39 -2.58 -14.71
C ALA A 218 4.35 -3.20 -15.65
N VAL A 219 3.16 -3.52 -15.15
CA VAL A 219 2.05 -4.06 -15.96
C VAL A 219 1.55 -3.01 -16.96
N ALA A 220 1.37 -1.76 -16.53
CA ALA A 220 0.97 -0.67 -17.41
C ALA A 220 1.98 -0.48 -18.55
N LEU A 221 3.28 -0.46 -18.22
CA LEU A 221 4.37 -0.37 -19.20
C LEU A 221 4.35 -1.55 -20.18
N PHE A 222 4.21 -2.78 -19.66
CA PHE A 222 4.14 -3.98 -20.48
C PHE A 222 2.98 -3.93 -21.49
N LEU A 223 1.82 -3.46 -21.06
CA LEU A 223 0.65 -3.35 -21.92
C LEU A 223 0.77 -2.22 -22.96
N VAL A 224 1.45 -1.12 -22.63
CA VAL A 224 1.82 -0.08 -23.60
C VAL A 224 2.75 -0.64 -24.69
N VAL A 225 3.73 -1.46 -24.32
CA VAL A 225 4.63 -2.12 -25.28
C VAL A 225 3.86 -3.06 -26.21
N ILE A 226 2.96 -3.89 -25.68
CA ILE A 226 2.11 -4.78 -26.50
C ILE A 226 1.26 -3.95 -27.48
N ALA A 227 0.64 -2.87 -27.02
CA ALA A 227 -0.17 -2.01 -27.86
C ALA A 227 0.66 -1.40 -29.01
N ALA A 228 1.87 -0.91 -28.72
CA ALA A 228 2.78 -0.37 -29.73
C ALA A 228 3.15 -1.43 -30.79
N VAL A 229 3.48 -2.66 -30.38
CA VAL A 229 3.81 -3.76 -31.30
C VAL A 229 2.63 -4.11 -32.21
N VAL A 230 1.41 -4.18 -31.67
CA VAL A 230 0.20 -4.44 -32.46
C VAL A 230 -0.06 -3.32 -33.45
N SER A 231 0.05 -2.05 -33.03
CA SER A 231 -0.12 -0.90 -33.92
C SER A 231 0.91 -0.87 -35.06
N LEU A 232 2.17 -1.25 -34.79
CA LEU A 232 3.20 -1.37 -35.82
C LEU A 232 2.89 -2.51 -36.81
N ARG A 233 2.41 -3.65 -36.33
CA ARG A 233 2.01 -4.79 -37.19
C ARG A 233 0.83 -4.43 -38.08
N GLU A 234 -0.23 -3.84 -37.52
CA GLU A 234 -1.39 -3.39 -38.29
C GLU A 234 -1.02 -2.30 -39.30
N GLY A 235 -0.17 -1.34 -38.91
CA GLY A 235 0.34 -0.31 -39.81
C GLY A 235 1.14 -0.90 -40.97
N SER A 236 1.98 -1.90 -40.71
CA SER A 236 2.73 -2.60 -41.75
C SER A 236 1.83 -3.39 -42.69
N ALA A 237 0.79 -4.05 -42.18
CA ALA A 237 -0.18 -4.79 -42.97
C ALA A 237 -0.99 -3.86 -43.88
N ARG A 238 -1.43 -2.70 -43.37
CA ARG A 238 -2.13 -1.67 -44.16
C ARG A 238 -1.24 -1.09 -45.25
N ARG A 239 0.04 -0.82 -44.94
CA ARG A 239 1.02 -0.35 -45.95
C ARG A 239 1.23 -1.38 -47.06
N ARG A 240 1.34 -2.67 -46.71
CA ARG A 240 1.44 -3.76 -47.71
C ARG A 240 0.17 -3.90 -48.55
N ALA A 241 -1.00 -3.81 -47.92
CA ALA A 241 -2.28 -3.84 -48.64
C ALA A 241 -2.43 -2.65 -49.60
N ALA A 242 -2.00 -1.45 -49.20
CA ALA A 242 -2.01 -0.27 -50.05
C ALA A 242 -0.98 -0.37 -51.20
N ALA A 243 0.20 -0.95 -50.97
CA ALA A 243 1.20 -1.18 -52.02
C ALA A 243 0.75 -2.23 -53.05
N ASN A 244 -0.01 -3.24 -52.61
CA ASN A 244 -0.55 -4.29 -53.48
C ASN A 244 -1.91 -3.92 -54.12
N ALA A 245 -2.57 -2.87 -53.65
CA ALA A 245 -3.77 -2.36 -54.30
C ALA A 245 -3.34 -1.87 -55.69
N ALA A 246 -3.75 -2.60 -56.72
CA ALA A 246 -3.43 -2.25 -58.09
C ALA A 246 -3.71 -0.76 -58.32
N PRO A 247 -2.81 -0.03 -59.03
CA PRO A 247 -3.05 1.36 -59.37
C PRO A 247 -4.46 1.42 -59.94
N ARG A 248 -5.35 2.17 -59.26
CA ARG A 248 -6.70 2.37 -59.75
C ARG A 248 -6.52 2.79 -61.22
N PRO A 249 -7.10 2.05 -62.19
CA PRO A 249 -6.98 2.46 -63.58
C PRO A 249 -7.36 3.95 -63.61
N PRO A 250 -6.57 4.81 -64.27
CA PRO A 250 -6.86 6.23 -64.33
C PRO A 250 -8.33 6.32 -64.66
N ALA A 251 -9.10 6.96 -63.78
CA ALA A 251 -10.54 7.07 -63.96
C ALA A 251 -10.71 7.49 -65.41
N GLU A 252 -11.26 6.58 -66.22
CA GLU A 252 -11.47 6.83 -67.64
C GLU A 252 -12.25 8.12 -67.62
N THR A 253 -11.60 9.20 -68.09
CA THR A 253 -12.26 10.49 -68.28
C THR A 253 -13.26 10.20 -69.37
N ILE A 254 -14.40 9.66 -68.96
CA ILE A 254 -15.63 9.69 -69.72
C ILE A 254 -15.84 11.18 -69.89
N TYR A 255 -15.38 11.69 -71.03
CA TYR A 255 -15.96 12.86 -71.67
C TYR A 255 -17.43 12.48 -71.89
N SER A 256 -18.23 12.59 -70.84
CA SER A 256 -19.65 12.71 -71.01
C SER A 256 -19.81 14.08 -71.64
N ASP A 257 -20.12 14.09 -72.92
CA ASP A 257 -20.91 15.14 -73.54
C ASP A 257 -22.09 15.42 -72.60
N PHE A 258 -21.93 16.42 -71.75
CA PHE A 258 -22.99 16.92 -70.90
C PHE A 258 -23.87 17.82 -71.78
N PRO A 259 -25.13 17.46 -72.08
CA PRO A 259 -26.08 18.44 -72.54
C PRO A 259 -26.24 19.50 -71.45
N SER A 260 -25.89 20.74 -71.80
CA SER A 260 -26.00 21.91 -70.96
C SER A 260 -27.46 22.25 -70.69
N SER A 261 -28.10 21.66 -69.66
CA SER A 261 -29.28 22.22 -68.99
C SER A 261 -29.85 21.35 -67.84
N ASP A 262 -29.03 20.73 -66.98
CA ASP A 262 -29.57 20.17 -65.72
C ASP A 262 -29.44 21.26 -64.61
N PRO A 263 -30.54 21.77 -64.04
CA PRO A 263 -30.54 22.84 -63.01
C PRO A 263 -29.84 22.48 -61.69
N ARG A 264 -29.22 21.30 -61.62
CA ARG A 264 -28.43 20.82 -60.48
C ARG A 264 -26.96 21.27 -60.51
N PHE A 265 -26.48 21.82 -61.62
CA PHE A 265 -25.19 22.51 -61.65
C PHE A 265 -25.37 23.98 -61.25
N GLN A 266 -25.61 24.21 -59.95
CA GLN A 266 -25.45 25.54 -59.38
C GLN A 266 -23.97 25.94 -59.46
N ALA A 267 -23.72 27.21 -59.81
CA ALA A 267 -22.38 27.75 -59.87
C ALA A 267 -21.60 27.44 -58.59
N ILE A 268 -20.34 27.04 -58.74
CA ILE A 268 -19.45 26.81 -57.61
C ILE A 268 -19.42 28.12 -56.80
N PRO A 269 -19.78 28.09 -55.50
CA PRO A 269 -19.82 29.28 -54.69
C PRO A 269 -18.45 29.94 -54.70
N THR A 270 -18.45 31.26 -54.82
CA THR A 270 -17.23 32.05 -54.86
C THR A 270 -16.46 31.92 -53.54
N GLN A 271 -15.15 32.19 -53.53
CA GLN A 271 -14.35 32.10 -52.29
C GLN A 271 -14.89 32.99 -51.16
N GLU A 272 -15.55 34.10 -51.49
CA GLU A 272 -16.23 34.95 -50.49
C GLU A 272 -17.46 34.26 -49.88
N GLU A 273 -18.26 33.54 -50.66
CA GLU A 273 -19.41 32.77 -50.15
C GLU A 273 -18.97 31.59 -49.28
N ILE A 274 -17.86 30.93 -49.63
CA ILE A 274 -17.26 29.87 -48.81
C ILE A 274 -16.73 30.44 -47.47
N ALA A 275 -16.10 31.62 -47.51
CA ALA A 275 -15.63 32.30 -46.30
C ALA A 275 -16.77 32.77 -45.38
N GLN A 276 -17.90 33.20 -45.94
CA GLN A 276 -19.10 33.54 -45.17
C GLN A 276 -19.80 32.29 -44.60
N ALA A 277 -19.92 31.20 -45.36
CA ALA A 277 -20.51 29.95 -44.88
C ALA A 277 -19.72 29.33 -43.71
N HIS A 278 -18.38 29.52 -43.69
CA HIS A 278 -17.53 29.10 -42.57
C HIS A 278 -17.69 29.97 -41.31
N LYS A 279 -18.02 31.26 -41.44
CA LYS A 279 -18.31 32.13 -40.27
C LYS A 279 -19.63 31.77 -39.58
N VAL A 280 -20.61 31.24 -40.31
CA VAL A 280 -21.92 30.87 -39.74
C VAL A 280 -21.89 29.50 -39.03
N ASN A 281 -20.97 28.60 -39.41
CA ASN A 281 -20.83 27.26 -38.80
C ASN A 281 -19.72 27.14 -37.73
N ALA A 282 -19.09 28.25 -37.35
CA ALA A 282 -18.05 28.30 -36.32
C ALA A 282 -18.61 28.38 -34.87
N ALA A 283 -19.84 27.92 -34.63
CA ALA A 283 -20.22 27.52 -33.28
C ALA A 283 -19.51 26.19 -32.99
N PRO A 284 -18.61 26.10 -31.99
CA PRO A 284 -17.92 24.86 -31.68
C PRO A 284 -18.99 23.82 -31.34
N LYS A 285 -19.18 22.83 -32.21
CA LYS A 285 -19.94 21.63 -31.85
C LYS A 285 -19.28 21.10 -30.57
N PRO A 286 -19.98 20.98 -29.43
CA PRO A 286 -19.41 20.38 -28.25
C PRO A 286 -19.07 18.93 -28.61
N ILE A 287 -17.78 18.72 -28.88
CA ILE A 287 -17.18 17.43 -29.13
C ILE A 287 -17.61 16.56 -27.95
N ARG A 288 -18.04 15.33 -28.26
CA ARG A 288 -18.61 14.28 -27.41
C ARG A 288 -17.98 14.05 -26.01
N PHE A 289 -16.87 14.72 -25.71
CA PHE A 289 -16.23 14.80 -24.40
C PHE A 289 -17.15 15.34 -23.29
N GLN A 290 -18.04 16.31 -23.56
CA GLN A 290 -18.97 16.82 -22.54
C GLN A 290 -20.04 15.78 -22.13
N LEU A 291 -20.49 14.92 -23.05
CA LEU A 291 -21.43 13.84 -22.71
C LEU A 291 -20.76 12.75 -21.87
N ALA A 292 -19.48 12.46 -22.11
CA ALA A 292 -18.71 11.53 -21.29
C ALA A 292 -18.45 12.08 -19.87
N LEU A 293 -18.09 13.37 -19.75
CA LEU A 293 -17.91 14.03 -18.45
C LEU A 293 -19.21 14.15 -17.65
N ASN A 294 -20.34 14.47 -18.31
CA ASN A 294 -21.64 14.53 -17.63
C ASN A 294 -22.16 13.14 -17.20
N TRP A 295 -21.82 12.07 -17.94
CA TRP A 295 -22.15 10.71 -17.54
C TRP A 295 -21.32 10.24 -16.33
N LEU A 296 -20.01 10.53 -16.30
CA LEU A 296 -19.13 10.25 -15.16
C LEU A 296 -19.51 11.07 -13.91
N GLY A 297 -19.86 12.35 -14.06
CA GLY A 297 -20.33 13.19 -12.95
C GLY A 297 -21.64 12.72 -12.33
N ARG A 298 -22.57 12.16 -13.13
CA ARG A 298 -23.84 11.61 -12.62
C ARG A 298 -23.67 10.33 -11.81
N GLN A 299 -22.68 9.49 -12.11
CA GLN A 299 -22.41 8.30 -11.29
C GLN A 299 -21.77 8.66 -9.94
N ALA A 300 -20.89 9.66 -9.91
CA ALA A 300 -20.31 10.13 -8.65
C ALA A 300 -21.37 10.72 -7.68
N GLY A 301 -22.34 11.47 -8.21
CA GLY A 301 -23.44 12.03 -7.40
C GLY A 301 -24.39 10.97 -6.82
N ALA A 302 -24.65 9.88 -7.54
CA ALA A 302 -25.53 8.81 -7.08
C ALA A 302 -24.93 8.03 -5.89
N ALA A 303 -23.62 7.79 -5.90
CA ALA A 303 -22.92 7.16 -4.78
C ALA A 303 -22.93 8.05 -3.52
N GLN A 304 -22.83 9.37 -3.69
CA GLN A 304 -22.81 10.32 -2.58
C GLN A 304 -24.18 10.50 -1.91
N ILE A 305 -25.28 10.33 -2.66
CA ILE A 305 -26.65 10.36 -2.12
C ILE A 305 -26.97 9.06 -1.35
N MET A 306 -26.45 7.90 -1.78
CA MET A 306 -26.61 6.65 -1.02
C MET A 306 -25.87 6.66 0.33
N LEU A 307 -24.71 7.30 0.41
CA LEU A 307 -23.96 7.42 1.67
C LEU A 307 -24.60 8.41 2.66
N ARG A 308 -25.32 9.43 2.17
CA ARG A 308 -25.96 10.45 3.03
C ARG A 308 -27.29 10.01 3.65
N ASN A 309 -27.93 8.97 3.11
CA ASN A 309 -29.22 8.46 3.58
C ASN A 309 -29.14 7.22 4.49
N ARG A 310 -27.93 6.74 4.86
CA ARG A 310 -27.79 5.82 6.00
C ARG A 310 -28.01 6.61 7.29
N ARG A 311 -29.28 6.71 7.71
CA ARG A 311 -29.60 7.06 9.10
C ARG A 311 -28.99 5.98 9.99
N PRO A 312 -28.28 6.33 11.07
CA PRO A 312 -27.86 5.35 12.06
C PRO A 312 -29.10 4.65 12.59
N HIS A 313 -29.11 3.32 12.53
CA HIS A 313 -30.15 2.53 13.17
C HIS A 313 -30.01 2.74 14.67
N ARG A 314 -31.13 3.08 15.30
CA ARG A 314 -31.22 3.52 16.70
C ARG A 314 -31.18 2.35 17.69
N GLU A 315 -30.65 1.21 17.27
CA GLU A 315 -30.67 -0.05 18.02
C GLU A 315 -29.32 -0.38 18.69
N ASP A 316 -28.26 0.39 18.42
CA ASP A 316 -26.93 0.17 19.01
C ASP A 316 -26.66 1.00 20.28
N GLU A 317 -27.67 1.65 20.87
CA GLU A 317 -27.54 2.42 22.14
C GLU A 317 -27.90 1.62 23.41
N ALA A 318 -28.02 0.30 23.33
CA ALA A 318 -28.35 -0.52 24.50
C ALA A 318 -27.52 -1.81 24.57
N LEU A 319 -26.20 -1.68 24.71
CA LEU A 319 -25.31 -2.68 25.30
C LEU A 319 -24.08 -1.99 25.92
#